data_AF-A0A368CN33-F1
#
_entry.id   AF-A0A368CN33-F1
#
_cell.length_a   1.000
_cell.length_b   1.000
_cell.length_c   1.000
_cell.angle_alpha   90.00
_cell.angle_beta   90.00
_cell.angle_gamma   90.00
#
_symmetry.space_group_name_H-M   'P 1'
#
loop_
_entity.id
_entity.type
_entity.pdbx_description
1 polymer ?
#
loop_
_entity_poly.entity_id
_entity_poly.type
_entity_poly.pdbx_seq_one_letter_code
_entity_poly.pdbx_strand_id
1 'polypeptide(L)'
;MNALNPAGLDVNIAGNIWWGGFTAEVTITNTTGRDLDAWSYTFDSPHQLNSAPWGAQLEAELLENGLTRYTLSGNSWGAAIPAGGSITVGFNGQQGVALGQSGSLSADLLLADPQAPLVVEPSPAPEVVALPAAASPEASTMDQAHSSADHGLGHDHGMDGSSAAATYTDITTWGTFHGSNNNSEHNELVGGRTAITTEALVAYNGLRAFAGLEAVGLEAVGEWAFSQGLTNNSQAWGNDIQGVGLWYAMQGAKVGWIADGAYDPQILADIQRTARLGDPADVMAMVEQYGHEGFAEHLRQFSLEEAFINTLKMEPHYGGWMHGRTHGFLEIEGVAIAHDINHLTVLGWDQSQPFMNDTFDWPQWPALDVSDATVINYYQGIVSLGDPLGANLESLPAALAAPAPAAALEEVQAVPETSASEVVVPEAQPIAPAAPAAESTPDPITGAGGAVDVAVSGDLWWGGFTAEITLTNDSQQRIDEWAVSFTSAHRFYGEAWGVDVVTEALGEGLYRYELSGADWGRSIGVGQSMTVGFNALSGEDLAREGELSADLLLAEGSSITPL
;
A
#
# COMPACT_ATOMS: atom_id res chain seq x y z
N MET A 1 -33.70 10.03 -15.91
CA MET A 1 -32.25 10.18 -16.13
C MET A 1 -31.92 9.36 -17.37
N ASN A 2 -31.47 9.99 -18.46
CA ASN A 2 -31.10 9.25 -19.67
C ASN A 2 -29.60 8.99 -19.62
N ALA A 3 -29.20 7.81 -19.18
CA ALA A 3 -27.84 7.34 -19.38
C ALA A 3 -27.55 7.25 -20.89
N LEU A 4 -26.35 7.66 -21.31
CA LEU A 4 -25.84 7.50 -22.67
C LEU A 4 -25.50 6.02 -22.92
N ASN A 5 -26.47 5.11 -22.75
CA ASN A 5 -26.25 3.69 -23.01
C ASN A 5 -26.02 3.52 -24.52
N PRO A 6 -24.93 2.84 -24.94
CA PRO A 6 -24.77 2.39 -26.32
C PRO A 6 -26.03 1.60 -26.73
N ALA A 7 -26.50 1.79 -27.96
CA ALA A 7 -27.72 1.13 -28.41
C ALA A 7 -27.57 -0.40 -28.27
N GLY A 8 -28.37 -1.02 -27.41
CA GLY A 8 -28.34 -2.47 -27.16
C GLY A 8 -27.46 -2.95 -26.00
N LEU A 9 -26.98 -2.06 -25.13
CA LEU A 9 -26.43 -2.42 -23.81
C LEU A 9 -27.30 -1.88 -22.68
N ASP A 10 -27.58 -2.73 -21.70
CA ASP A 10 -28.13 -2.31 -20.40
C ASP A 10 -27.02 -2.35 -19.35
N VAL A 11 -26.86 -1.29 -18.57
CA VAL A 11 -25.71 -1.10 -17.68
C VAL A 11 -26.20 -0.80 -16.27
N ASN A 12 -25.74 -1.61 -15.32
CA ASN A 12 -25.98 -1.41 -13.90
C ASN A 12 -24.65 -1.16 -13.18
N ILE A 13 -24.61 -0.12 -12.35
CA ILE A 13 -23.43 0.26 -11.57
C ILE A 13 -23.77 0.10 -10.09
N ALA A 14 -22.99 -0.73 -9.42
CA ALA A 14 -23.02 -0.93 -7.99
C ALA A 14 -21.58 -0.84 -7.45
N GLY A 15 -21.43 -0.97 -6.14
CA GLY A 15 -20.13 -1.03 -5.52
C GLY A 15 -20.16 -0.48 -4.11
N ASN A 16 -18.98 -0.17 -3.59
CA ASN A 16 -18.81 0.29 -2.24
C ASN A 16 -17.98 1.57 -2.23
N ILE A 17 -18.48 2.57 -1.52
CA ILE A 17 -17.74 3.77 -1.15
C ILE A 17 -16.92 3.42 0.07
N TRP A 18 -15.66 3.82 0.05
CA TRP A 18 -14.75 3.72 1.18
C TRP A 18 -14.00 5.05 1.32
N TRP A 19 -13.19 5.21 2.36
CA TRP A 19 -12.63 6.51 2.70
C TRP A 19 -11.76 7.07 1.56
N GLY A 20 -12.13 8.23 1.01
CA GLY A 20 -11.40 8.89 -0.08
C GLY A 20 -11.59 8.28 -1.48
N GLY A 21 -12.25 7.12 -1.59
CA GLY A 21 -12.44 6.44 -2.87
C GLY A 21 -13.66 5.53 -2.92
N PHE A 22 -13.70 4.67 -3.92
CA PHE A 22 -14.75 3.70 -4.12
C PHE A 22 -14.27 2.56 -5.01
N THR A 23 -14.91 1.40 -4.86
CA THR A 23 -14.83 0.26 -5.76
C THR A 23 -16.13 0.24 -6.54
N ALA A 24 -16.05 0.27 -7.87
CA ALA A 24 -17.20 0.20 -8.76
C ALA A 24 -17.23 -1.15 -9.47
N GLU A 25 -18.39 -1.77 -9.46
CA GLU A 25 -18.73 -2.94 -10.27
C GLU A 25 -19.73 -2.51 -11.34
N VAL A 26 -19.35 -2.67 -12.60
CA VAL A 26 -20.14 -2.31 -13.76
C VAL A 26 -20.61 -3.60 -14.42
N THR A 27 -21.90 -3.89 -14.27
CA THR A 27 -22.56 -5.02 -14.92
C THR A 27 -23.16 -4.57 -16.25
N ILE A 28 -22.70 -5.17 -17.34
CA ILE A 28 -23.13 -4.86 -18.71
C ILE A 28 -23.90 -6.06 -19.24
N THR A 29 -25.14 -5.82 -19.66
CA THR A 29 -26.05 -6.81 -20.23
C THR A 29 -26.27 -6.54 -21.71
N ASN A 30 -26.00 -7.54 -22.54
CA ASN A 30 -26.14 -7.46 -23.99
C ASN A 30 -27.59 -7.67 -24.42
N THR A 31 -28.25 -6.60 -24.86
CA THR A 31 -29.65 -6.60 -25.32
C THR A 31 -29.78 -6.52 -26.84
N THR A 32 -28.67 -6.62 -27.58
CA THR A 32 -28.67 -6.51 -29.05
C THR A 32 -29.31 -7.71 -29.78
N GLY A 33 -29.43 -8.85 -29.10
CA GLY A 33 -29.90 -10.11 -29.67
C GLY A 33 -28.86 -10.87 -30.51
N ARG A 34 -27.58 -10.47 -30.43
CA ARG A 34 -26.42 -11.17 -31.02
C ARG A 34 -25.24 -11.13 -30.06
N ASP A 35 -24.31 -12.07 -30.18
CA ASP A 35 -23.08 -12.06 -29.37
C ASP A 35 -22.27 -10.79 -29.65
N LEU A 36 -21.70 -10.23 -28.59
CA LEU A 36 -20.78 -9.09 -28.65
C LEU A 36 -19.38 -9.59 -28.36
N ASP A 37 -18.51 -9.58 -29.37
CA ASP A 37 -17.08 -9.93 -29.21
C ASP A 37 -16.23 -8.75 -28.70
N ALA A 38 -16.83 -7.56 -28.67
CA ALA A 38 -16.28 -6.36 -28.08
C ALA A 38 -17.43 -5.42 -27.66
N TRP A 39 -17.23 -4.71 -26.56
CA TRP A 39 -18.15 -3.69 -26.08
C TRP A 39 -17.36 -2.50 -25.55
N SER A 40 -17.98 -1.33 -25.57
CA SER A 40 -17.45 -0.12 -24.98
C SER A 40 -18.55 0.65 -24.25
N TYR A 41 -18.25 1.19 -23.08
CA TYR A 41 -19.14 2.02 -22.30
C TYR A 41 -18.44 3.31 -21.92
N THR A 42 -19.03 4.45 -22.29
CA THR A 42 -18.45 5.78 -22.06
C THR A 42 -19.34 6.58 -21.12
N PHE A 43 -18.71 7.22 -20.13
CA PHE A 43 -19.41 8.10 -19.18
C PHE A 43 -18.51 9.24 -18.69
N ASP A 44 -19.14 10.31 -18.20
CA ASP A 44 -18.43 11.44 -17.60
C ASP A 44 -18.53 11.33 -16.08
N SER A 45 -17.43 11.57 -15.38
CA SER A 45 -17.38 11.51 -13.92
C SER A 45 -16.58 12.69 -13.36
N PRO A 46 -16.99 13.26 -12.20
CA PRO A 46 -16.16 14.21 -11.46
C PRO A 46 -15.03 13.51 -10.69
N HIS A 47 -15.00 12.18 -10.68
CA HIS A 47 -14.07 11.36 -9.92
C HIS A 47 -12.84 10.95 -10.74
N GLN A 48 -11.76 10.58 -10.04
CA GLN A 48 -10.52 10.13 -10.67
C GLN A 48 -10.43 8.61 -10.60
N LEU A 49 -10.55 7.91 -11.73
CA LEU A 49 -10.50 6.44 -11.76
C LEU A 49 -9.05 5.94 -11.88
N ASN A 50 -8.75 4.81 -11.25
CA ASN A 50 -7.45 4.15 -11.36
C ASN A 50 -7.29 3.50 -12.75
N SER A 51 -6.08 3.47 -13.28
CA SER A 51 -5.78 2.99 -14.64
C SER A 51 -5.75 1.46 -14.81
N ALA A 52 -6.04 0.68 -13.77
CA ALA A 52 -5.97 -0.78 -13.78
C ALA A 52 -7.32 -1.44 -13.41
N PRO A 53 -8.36 -1.35 -14.28
CA PRO A 53 -9.59 -2.11 -14.11
C PRO A 53 -9.37 -3.62 -14.27
N TRP A 54 -10.24 -4.45 -13.67
CA TRP A 54 -10.29 -5.89 -13.94
C TRP A 54 -11.41 -6.21 -14.95
N GLY A 55 -11.10 -7.10 -15.90
CA GLY A 55 -12.03 -7.49 -16.98
C GLY A 55 -12.28 -6.40 -18.04
N ALA A 56 -11.62 -5.25 -17.94
CA ALA A 56 -11.74 -4.15 -18.88
C ALA A 56 -10.40 -3.45 -19.13
N GLN A 57 -10.39 -2.52 -20.07
CA GLN A 57 -9.38 -1.47 -20.24
C GLN A 57 -10.06 -0.12 -20.05
N LEU A 58 -9.31 0.87 -19.56
CA LEU A 58 -9.82 2.21 -19.26
C LEU A 58 -9.04 3.26 -20.05
N GLU A 59 -9.77 4.09 -20.80
CA GLU A 59 -9.25 5.32 -21.40
C GLU A 59 -9.89 6.53 -20.71
N ALA A 60 -9.12 7.62 -20.55
CA ALA A 60 -9.55 8.84 -19.85
C ALA A 60 -9.23 10.10 -20.69
N GLU A 61 -10.21 10.99 -20.81
CA GLU A 61 -10.10 12.29 -21.50
C GLU A 61 -10.62 13.41 -20.59
N LEU A 62 -9.78 14.40 -20.26
CA LEU A 62 -10.18 15.56 -19.47
C LEU A 62 -11.02 16.52 -20.31
N LEU A 63 -12.21 16.89 -19.82
CA LEU A 63 -13.14 17.80 -20.49
C LEU A 63 -12.94 19.25 -20.04
N GLU A 64 -13.30 20.22 -20.89
CA GLU A 64 -13.16 21.66 -20.60
C GLU A 64 -13.95 22.14 -19.36
N ASN A 65 -14.95 21.38 -18.92
CA ASN A 65 -15.79 21.67 -17.75
C ASN A 65 -15.23 21.09 -16.43
N GLY A 66 -14.03 20.51 -16.44
CA GLY A 66 -13.37 19.95 -15.26
C GLY A 66 -13.79 18.52 -14.91
N LEU A 67 -14.66 17.88 -15.71
CA LEU A 67 -14.98 16.46 -15.60
C LEU A 67 -13.98 15.62 -16.40
N THR A 68 -13.90 14.32 -16.09
CA THR A 68 -13.17 13.36 -16.93
C THR A 68 -14.15 12.42 -17.62
N ARG A 69 -14.01 12.28 -18.93
CA ARG A 69 -14.72 11.27 -19.72
C ARG A 69 -13.92 9.98 -19.70
N TYR A 70 -14.54 8.91 -19.22
CA TYR A 70 -13.98 7.58 -19.20
C TYR A 70 -14.63 6.69 -20.25
N THR A 71 -13.82 5.91 -20.95
CA THR A 71 -14.28 4.83 -21.84
C THR A 71 -13.75 3.50 -21.33
N LEU A 72 -14.65 2.65 -20.85
CA LEU A 72 -14.33 1.25 -20.56
C LEU A 72 -14.54 0.43 -21.81
N SER A 73 -13.62 -0.48 -22.09
CA SER A 73 -13.77 -1.51 -23.12
C SER A 73 -13.44 -2.89 -22.55
N GLY A 74 -14.15 -3.93 -23.00
CA GLY A 74 -13.92 -5.29 -22.51
C GLY A 74 -12.51 -5.79 -22.80
N ASN A 75 -11.87 -6.44 -21.83
CA ASN A 75 -10.51 -6.96 -21.94
C ASN A 75 -10.38 -8.30 -21.21
N SER A 76 -9.49 -9.17 -21.70
CA SER A 76 -9.30 -10.52 -21.15
C SER A 76 -10.65 -11.26 -21.05
N TRP A 77 -10.98 -11.84 -19.90
CA TRP A 77 -12.23 -12.55 -19.62
C TRP A 77 -13.49 -11.68 -19.77
N GLY A 78 -13.37 -10.35 -19.68
CA GLY A 78 -14.51 -9.44 -19.81
C GLY A 78 -14.74 -8.93 -21.24
N ALA A 79 -14.03 -9.45 -22.26
CA ALA A 79 -14.11 -8.96 -23.63
C ALA A 79 -15.44 -9.30 -24.35
N ALA A 80 -15.97 -10.50 -24.14
CA ALA A 80 -17.12 -11.02 -24.88
C ALA A 80 -18.37 -11.15 -24.00
N ILE A 81 -19.54 -10.79 -24.56
CA ILE A 81 -20.85 -10.93 -23.90
C ILE A 81 -21.83 -11.60 -24.88
N PRO A 82 -22.25 -12.86 -24.63
CA PRO A 82 -23.24 -13.54 -25.47
C PRO A 82 -24.57 -12.77 -25.57
N ALA A 83 -25.38 -13.06 -26.60
CA ALA A 83 -26.71 -12.48 -26.75
C ALA A 83 -27.58 -12.72 -25.51
N GLY A 84 -28.03 -11.66 -24.85
CA GLY A 84 -28.81 -11.74 -23.61
C GLY A 84 -27.97 -12.05 -22.35
N GLY A 85 -26.66 -12.23 -22.48
CA GLY A 85 -25.74 -12.45 -21.36
C GLY A 85 -25.33 -11.15 -20.68
N SER A 86 -24.70 -11.30 -19.51
CA SER A 86 -24.15 -10.19 -18.73
C SER A 86 -22.71 -10.49 -18.30
N ILE A 87 -21.89 -9.45 -18.19
CA ILE A 87 -20.55 -9.48 -17.60
C ILE A 87 -20.46 -8.42 -16.51
N THR A 88 -19.73 -8.69 -15.43
CA THR A 88 -19.43 -7.68 -14.41
C THR A 88 -17.94 -7.44 -14.39
N VAL A 89 -17.54 -6.22 -14.72
CA VAL A 89 -16.15 -5.73 -14.65
C VAL A 89 -16.06 -4.70 -13.54
N GLY A 90 -14.85 -4.28 -13.16
CA GLY A 90 -14.75 -3.25 -12.14
C GLY A 90 -13.43 -2.52 -12.09
N PHE A 91 -13.42 -1.49 -11.24
CA PHE A 91 -12.30 -0.60 -11.03
C PHE A 91 -12.41 0.08 -9.67
N ASN A 92 -11.28 0.61 -9.21
CA ASN A 92 -11.23 1.50 -8.07
C ASN A 92 -11.09 2.95 -8.56
N GLY A 93 -11.57 3.91 -7.77
CA GLY A 93 -11.44 5.34 -8.05
C GLY A 93 -11.41 6.20 -6.80
N GLN A 94 -10.91 7.42 -6.94
CA GLN A 94 -10.83 8.46 -5.92
C GLN A 94 -11.97 9.45 -6.05
N GLN A 95 -12.49 9.91 -4.91
CA GLN A 95 -13.60 10.83 -4.84
C GLN A 95 -13.18 12.26 -5.23
N GLY A 96 -13.39 12.67 -6.50
CA GLY A 96 -13.21 14.07 -6.90
C GLY A 96 -14.30 15.03 -6.39
N VAL A 97 -15.49 14.52 -6.06
CA VAL A 97 -16.48 15.17 -5.18
C VAL A 97 -16.82 14.24 -4.02
N ALA A 98 -17.19 14.79 -2.87
CA ALA A 98 -17.47 13.99 -1.68
C ALA A 98 -18.71 13.08 -1.87
N LEU A 99 -18.50 11.76 -1.84
CA LEU A 99 -19.54 10.73 -1.85
C LEU A 99 -19.84 10.20 -0.45
N GLY A 100 -18.96 10.47 0.52
CA GLY A 100 -19.04 9.97 1.88
C GLY A 100 -17.90 9.01 2.21
N GLN A 101 -17.85 8.56 3.45
CA GLN A 101 -16.71 7.82 4.02
C GLN A 101 -16.91 6.30 3.98
N SER A 102 -18.15 5.86 3.83
CA SER A 102 -18.57 4.48 3.61
C SER A 102 -19.98 4.46 3.04
N GLY A 103 -20.36 3.38 2.38
CA GLY A 103 -21.72 3.18 1.87
C GLY A 103 -21.73 2.45 0.54
N SER A 104 -22.90 2.29 -0.06
CA SER A 104 -23.01 1.70 -1.40
C SER A 104 -22.76 2.79 -2.46
N LEU A 105 -21.91 2.48 -3.43
CA LEU A 105 -21.77 3.27 -4.64
C LEU A 105 -22.93 2.95 -5.59
N SER A 106 -23.53 3.98 -6.18
CA SER A 106 -24.55 3.86 -7.23
C SER A 106 -24.14 4.65 -8.46
N ALA A 107 -24.81 4.40 -9.60
CA ALA A 107 -24.60 5.17 -10.82
C ALA A 107 -24.74 6.69 -10.60
N ASP A 108 -25.75 7.13 -9.84
CA ASP A 108 -26.00 8.56 -9.60
C ASP A 108 -24.88 9.24 -8.79
N LEU A 109 -24.13 8.46 -8.00
CA LEU A 109 -22.98 8.94 -7.25
C LEU A 109 -21.70 8.93 -8.09
N LEU A 110 -21.57 7.99 -9.04
CA LEU A 110 -20.39 7.86 -9.88
C LEU A 110 -20.40 8.79 -11.11
N LEU A 111 -21.59 9.01 -11.69
CA LEU A 111 -21.76 9.67 -12.98
C LEU A 111 -22.09 11.17 -12.80
N ALA A 112 -21.52 12.02 -13.64
CA ALA A 112 -21.88 13.43 -13.67
C ALA A 112 -23.28 13.64 -14.27
N ASP A 113 -24.17 14.38 -13.59
CA ASP A 113 -25.49 14.74 -14.13
C ASP A 113 -25.34 15.80 -15.24
N PRO A 114 -25.83 15.56 -16.47
CA PRO A 114 -25.70 16.50 -17.60
C PRO A 114 -26.39 17.86 -17.42
N GLN A 115 -27.07 18.15 -16.29
CA GLN A 115 -27.94 19.33 -16.13
C GLN A 115 -27.73 20.18 -14.85
N ALA A 116 -26.78 19.90 -13.96
CA ALA A 116 -26.60 20.66 -12.72
C ALA A 116 -25.39 21.63 -12.75
N PRO A 117 -25.59 22.96 -12.67
CA PRO A 117 -24.48 23.90 -12.47
C PRO A 117 -24.01 23.88 -11.01
N LEU A 118 -22.70 23.74 -10.79
CA LEU A 118 -22.07 23.72 -9.47
C LEU A 118 -22.16 25.11 -8.79
N VAL A 119 -22.74 25.16 -7.59
CA VAL A 119 -22.76 26.36 -6.73
C VAL A 119 -21.67 26.19 -5.67
N VAL A 120 -20.69 27.10 -5.66
CA VAL A 120 -19.69 27.21 -4.60
C VAL A 120 -20.17 28.25 -3.60
N GLU A 121 -20.53 27.85 -2.38
CA GLU A 121 -20.80 28.79 -1.27
C GLU A 121 -19.54 29.04 -0.43
N PRO A 122 -19.21 30.29 -0.07
CA PRO A 122 -18.04 30.60 0.74
C PRO A 122 -18.32 30.43 2.24
N SER A 123 -17.36 29.84 2.96
CA SER A 123 -17.39 29.58 4.41
C SER A 123 -17.29 30.87 5.25
N PRO A 124 -17.99 30.99 6.42
CA PRO A 124 -17.94 32.19 7.26
C PRO A 124 -16.67 32.25 8.12
N ALA A 125 -16.16 33.46 8.35
CA ALA A 125 -14.97 33.76 9.15
C ALA A 125 -15.22 33.63 10.67
N PRO A 126 -14.19 33.31 11.50
CA PRO A 126 -14.37 33.02 12.92
C PRO A 126 -14.53 34.27 13.78
N GLU A 127 -15.42 34.18 14.77
CA GLU A 127 -15.77 35.20 15.75
C GLU A 127 -14.82 35.14 16.97
N VAL A 128 -14.16 36.25 17.30
CA VAL A 128 -13.20 36.37 18.41
C VAL A 128 -13.92 36.62 19.75
N VAL A 129 -13.73 35.73 20.73
CA VAL A 129 -14.20 35.90 22.11
C VAL A 129 -13.12 36.61 22.94
N ALA A 130 -13.45 37.78 23.50
CA ALA A 130 -12.54 38.59 24.32
C ALA A 130 -12.73 38.36 25.85
N LEU A 131 -11.62 38.25 26.59
CA LEU A 131 -11.54 38.27 28.06
C LEU A 131 -11.37 39.71 28.62
N PRO A 132 -11.76 40.00 29.88
CA PRO A 132 -11.95 41.37 30.37
C PRO A 132 -10.68 42.06 30.92
N ALA A 133 -10.84 43.38 31.07
CA ALA A 133 -9.85 44.45 31.10
C ALA A 133 -9.02 44.65 32.39
N ALA A 134 -7.87 45.33 32.22
CA ALA A 134 -7.30 46.21 33.24
C ALA A 134 -6.66 47.48 32.63
N ALA A 135 -7.22 48.62 33.04
CA ALA A 135 -6.67 49.98 33.21
C ALA A 135 -6.05 50.78 32.03
N SER A 136 -6.74 51.89 31.71
CA SER A 136 -6.39 53.07 30.89
C SER A 136 -5.25 53.95 31.48
N PRO A 137 -4.90 55.17 30.94
CA PRO A 137 -5.48 55.93 29.81
C PRO A 137 -4.51 56.70 28.88
N GLU A 138 -5.02 57.13 27.71
CA GLU A 138 -5.13 58.53 27.23
C GLU A 138 -5.02 58.69 25.70
N ALA A 139 -6.12 59.21 25.14
CA ALA A 139 -6.21 60.30 24.15
C ALA A 139 -5.52 60.17 22.76
N SER A 140 -6.31 60.00 21.70
CA SER A 140 -6.80 61.12 20.86
C SER A 140 -7.22 60.71 19.44
N THR A 141 -8.51 60.92 19.15
CA THR A 141 -9.11 61.56 17.97
C THR A 141 -8.85 61.10 16.52
N MET A 142 -9.98 61.00 15.79
CA MET A 142 -10.21 61.42 14.38
C MET A 142 -9.68 60.50 13.28
N ASP A 143 -10.36 60.28 12.17
CA ASP A 143 -11.71 60.59 11.69
C ASP A 143 -11.95 59.70 10.45
N GLN A 144 -13.18 59.71 10.00
CA GLN A 144 -13.83 58.97 8.93
C GLN A 144 -13.18 58.95 7.53
N ALA A 145 -13.72 58.00 6.75
CA ALA A 145 -14.41 58.21 5.46
C ALA A 145 -13.78 57.58 4.21
N HIS A 146 -14.40 56.47 3.82
CA HIS A 146 -15.15 56.27 2.57
C HIS A 146 -14.45 56.17 1.20
N SER A 147 -14.99 55.19 0.46
CA SER A 147 -15.20 55.11 -1.00
C SER A 147 -14.02 54.64 -1.83
N SER A 148 -14.19 54.02 -2.99
CA SER A 148 -15.23 53.21 -3.65
C SER A 148 -14.61 52.82 -5.00
N ALA A 149 -15.00 51.66 -5.54
CA ALA A 149 -15.14 51.37 -6.97
C ALA A 149 -13.89 51.08 -7.85
N ASP A 150 -13.93 49.85 -8.39
CA ASP A 150 -13.98 49.52 -9.82
C ASP A 150 -12.71 49.13 -10.60
N HIS A 151 -12.97 48.21 -11.53
CA HIS A 151 -12.14 47.20 -12.20
C HIS A 151 -10.94 47.67 -13.05
N GLY A 152 -9.94 46.78 -13.17
CA GLY A 152 -9.09 46.74 -14.38
C GLY A 152 -7.71 46.07 -14.25
N LEU A 153 -7.63 44.79 -14.61
CA LEU A 153 -6.54 44.09 -15.32
C LEU A 153 -5.09 44.14 -14.78
N GLY A 154 -4.58 42.94 -14.46
CA GLY A 154 -3.22 42.51 -14.76
C GLY A 154 -2.18 42.76 -13.69
N HIS A 155 -1.87 41.73 -12.90
CA HIS A 155 -0.54 41.12 -12.77
C HIS A 155 -0.47 40.23 -11.53
N ASP A 156 0.01 39.01 -11.76
CA ASP A 156 1.01 38.30 -10.94
C ASP A 156 1.01 38.57 -9.43
N HIS A 157 0.44 37.64 -8.67
CA HIS A 157 0.82 37.32 -7.29
C HIS A 157 0.49 35.82 -7.13
N GLY A 158 1.46 34.92 -7.13
CA GLY A 158 2.55 34.92 -6.16
C GLY A 158 2.09 34.02 -5.03
N MET A 159 2.47 32.75 -5.12
CA MET A 159 2.48 31.86 -3.96
C MET A 159 3.26 32.57 -2.86
N ASP A 160 2.61 32.87 -1.75
CA ASP A 160 3.32 33.05 -0.49
C ASP A 160 2.58 32.33 0.62
N GLY A 161 3.31 31.37 1.16
CA GLY A 161 2.85 30.27 2.00
C GLY A 161 4.05 29.38 2.31
N SER A 162 5.12 30.00 2.80
CA SER A 162 6.31 29.37 3.41
C SER A 162 7.18 28.49 2.50
N SER A 163 8.32 29.06 2.11
CA SER A 163 9.38 28.51 1.27
C SER A 163 10.19 27.38 1.94
N ALA A 164 9.66 26.16 1.95
CA ALA A 164 10.45 24.93 2.14
C ALA A 164 10.01 23.76 1.21
N ALA A 165 9.02 23.98 0.34
CA ALA A 165 8.38 22.93 -0.45
C ALA A 165 9.13 22.49 -1.73
N ALA A 166 10.47 22.57 -1.75
CA ALA A 166 11.26 22.21 -2.95
C ALA A 166 12.65 21.58 -2.66
N THR A 167 12.86 20.93 -1.51
CA THR A 167 14.20 20.35 -1.19
C THR A 167 14.19 18.85 -0.90
N TYR A 168 13.15 18.31 -0.26
CA TYR A 168 13.09 16.91 0.16
C TYR A 168 11.91 16.18 -0.46
N THR A 169 12.13 14.95 -0.91
CA THR A 169 11.14 14.10 -1.57
C THR A 169 10.28 13.41 -0.51
N ASP A 170 8.96 13.49 -0.67
CA ASP A 170 7.98 12.81 0.15
C ASP A 170 7.95 11.30 -0.16
N ILE A 171 7.92 10.44 0.85
CA ILE A 171 7.93 8.98 0.69
C ILE A 171 6.76 8.47 -0.18
N THR A 172 5.63 9.18 -0.17
CA THR A 172 4.43 8.83 -0.96
C THR A 172 4.65 8.97 -2.47
N THR A 173 5.70 9.69 -2.88
CA THR A 173 6.16 9.75 -4.28
C THR A 173 6.52 8.37 -4.82
N TRP A 174 6.97 7.45 -3.95
CA TRP A 174 7.37 6.11 -4.34
C TRP A 174 6.27 5.06 -4.17
N GLY A 175 5.13 5.45 -3.62
CA GLY A 175 3.99 4.57 -3.38
C GLY A 175 3.27 4.88 -2.09
N THR A 176 2.02 4.43 -2.01
CA THR A 176 1.23 4.44 -0.78
C THR A 176 0.58 3.09 -0.57
N PHE A 177 0.44 2.66 0.69
CA PHE A 177 -0.02 1.32 1.04
C PHE A 177 -1.06 1.39 2.16
N HIS A 178 -2.33 1.55 1.81
CA HIS A 178 -3.37 1.76 2.81
C HIS A 178 -4.08 0.44 3.17
N GLY A 179 -4.14 0.13 4.47
CA GLY A 179 -4.95 -0.93 5.05
C GLY A 179 -6.28 -0.42 5.63
N SER A 180 -6.93 -1.19 6.50
CA SER A 180 -8.22 -0.83 7.12
C SER A 180 -8.12 0.13 8.32
N ASN A 181 -6.93 0.65 8.63
CA ASN A 181 -6.66 1.50 9.79
C ASN A 181 -6.25 2.92 9.34
N ASN A 182 -6.89 3.91 9.94
CA ASN A 182 -6.71 5.33 9.64
C ASN A 182 -5.40 5.84 10.28
N ASN A 183 -4.24 5.58 9.68
CA ASN A 183 -2.94 6.03 10.25
C ASN A 183 -1.87 6.45 9.23
N SER A 184 -2.17 6.40 7.93
CA SER A 184 -1.22 6.52 6.82
C SER A 184 -1.44 7.72 5.90
N GLU A 185 -2.39 8.61 6.19
CA GLU A 185 -2.82 9.73 5.33
C GLU A 185 -2.32 11.11 5.80
N HIS A 186 -2.37 12.10 4.92
CA HIS A 186 -1.87 13.45 5.20
C HIS A 186 -2.74 14.25 6.19
N ASN A 187 -4.05 14.01 6.21
CA ASN A 187 -4.99 14.54 7.19
C ASN A 187 -4.74 13.99 8.62
N GLU A 188 -3.89 12.97 8.76
CA GLU A 188 -3.57 12.31 10.02
C GLU A 188 -2.27 12.83 10.65
N LEU A 189 -1.57 13.74 9.97
CA LEU A 189 -0.41 14.49 10.46
C LEU A 189 -0.82 15.60 11.46
N VAL A 190 -1.59 15.22 12.47
CA VAL A 190 -2.03 16.10 13.56
C VAL A 190 -1.12 15.99 14.78
N GLY A 191 -1.13 17.00 15.64
CA GLY A 191 -0.32 16.98 16.86
C GLY A 191 1.18 17.13 16.61
N GLY A 192 1.58 17.88 15.58
CA GLY A 192 2.99 18.16 15.27
C GLY A 192 3.71 17.07 14.47
N ARG A 193 2.98 16.02 14.07
CA ARG A 193 3.46 14.99 13.14
C ARG A 193 3.76 15.57 11.76
N THR A 194 4.73 14.99 11.08
CA THR A 194 5.11 15.37 9.71
C THR A 194 5.18 14.16 8.79
N ALA A 195 5.14 14.43 7.48
CA ALA A 195 5.37 13.44 6.45
C ALA A 195 6.80 12.87 6.54
N ILE A 196 6.97 11.61 6.14
CA ILE A 196 8.30 11.03 5.94
C ILE A 196 8.89 11.60 4.64
N THR A 197 10.05 12.23 4.73
CA THR A 197 10.74 12.84 3.57
C THR A 197 12.23 12.50 3.57
N THR A 198 12.91 12.70 2.45
CA THR A 198 14.36 12.47 2.32
C THR A 198 15.24 13.33 3.23
N GLU A 199 14.67 14.28 3.98
CA GLU A 199 15.35 14.95 5.09
C GLU A 199 15.86 13.94 6.14
N ALA A 200 15.13 12.83 6.32
CA ALA A 200 15.55 11.74 7.19
C ALA A 200 16.91 11.15 6.81
N LEU A 201 17.25 11.11 5.52
CA LEU A 201 18.54 10.61 5.05
C LEU A 201 19.70 11.54 5.46
N VAL A 202 19.43 12.84 5.60
CA VAL A 202 20.42 13.82 6.09
C VAL A 202 20.73 13.55 7.55
N ALA A 203 19.70 13.40 8.40
CA ALA A 203 19.88 13.06 9.81
C ALA A 203 20.56 11.69 9.99
N TYR A 204 20.13 10.69 9.23
CA TYR A 204 20.69 9.33 9.23
C TYR A 204 22.18 9.33 8.87
N ASN A 205 22.57 9.98 7.79
CA ASN A 205 23.98 10.05 7.40
C ASN A 205 24.82 10.95 8.34
N GLY A 206 24.21 11.92 9.00
CA GLY A 206 24.83 12.67 10.11
C GLY A 206 25.18 11.78 11.29
N LEU A 207 24.28 10.88 11.69
CA LEU A 207 24.55 9.89 12.73
C LEU A 207 25.62 8.88 12.29
N ARG A 208 25.59 8.42 11.03
CA ARG A 208 26.65 7.57 10.47
C ARG A 208 28.02 8.25 10.51
N ALA A 209 28.08 9.53 10.14
CA ALA A 209 29.31 10.31 10.22
C ALA A 209 29.86 10.40 11.65
N PHE A 210 28.99 10.65 12.64
CA PHE A 210 29.38 10.61 14.05
C PHE A 210 29.94 9.25 14.46
N ALA A 211 29.34 8.16 13.97
CA ALA A 211 29.81 6.78 14.18
C ALA A 211 31.09 6.42 13.40
N GLY A 212 31.64 7.33 12.59
CA GLY A 212 32.81 7.07 11.74
C GLY A 212 32.50 6.21 10.51
N LEU A 213 31.22 6.12 10.12
CA LEU A 213 30.74 5.39 8.96
C LEU A 213 30.56 6.32 7.76
N GLU A 214 30.77 5.78 6.55
CA GLU A 214 30.53 6.52 5.31
C GLU A 214 29.03 6.77 5.07
N ALA A 215 28.72 7.89 4.43
CA ALA A 215 27.36 8.20 4.00
C ALA A 215 26.90 7.20 2.91
N VAL A 216 25.62 6.84 2.96
CA VAL A 216 25.00 5.90 2.02
C VAL A 216 23.72 6.48 1.42
N GLY A 217 23.34 5.97 0.24
CA GLY A 217 22.05 6.26 -0.39
C GLY A 217 20.91 5.43 0.21
N LEU A 218 19.66 5.76 -0.16
CA LEU A 218 18.47 5.02 0.25
C LEU A 218 18.53 3.58 -0.23
N GLU A 219 19.11 3.35 -1.40
CA GLU A 219 19.20 2.04 -2.03
C GLU A 219 19.98 1.06 -1.15
N ALA A 220 21.10 1.49 -0.57
CA ALA A 220 21.90 0.66 0.32
C ALA A 220 21.15 0.31 1.62
N VAL A 221 20.38 1.25 2.16
CA VAL A 221 19.56 1.00 3.36
C VAL A 221 18.41 0.03 3.04
N GLY A 222 17.77 0.21 1.87
CA GLY A 222 16.71 -0.68 1.40
C GLY A 222 17.21 -2.08 1.15
N GLU A 223 18.29 -2.24 0.37
CA GLU A 223 18.94 -3.54 0.11
C GLU A 223 19.34 -4.24 1.40
N TRP A 224 19.90 -3.50 2.37
CA TRP A 224 20.18 -4.04 3.69
C TRP A 224 18.91 -4.54 4.37
N ALA A 225 17.84 -3.75 4.43
CA ALA A 225 16.59 -4.14 5.08
C ALA A 225 15.97 -5.41 4.46
N PHE A 226 15.98 -5.51 3.12
CA PHE A 226 15.56 -6.73 2.42
C PHE A 226 16.46 -7.93 2.80
N SER A 227 17.78 -7.73 2.83
CA SER A 227 18.73 -8.80 3.19
C SER A 227 18.58 -9.31 4.62
N GLN A 228 18.09 -8.45 5.54
CA GLN A 228 17.87 -8.78 6.94
C GLN A 228 16.45 -9.32 7.22
N GLY A 229 15.60 -9.48 6.20
CA GLY A 229 14.22 -9.97 6.39
C GLY A 229 13.33 -8.98 7.13
N LEU A 230 13.61 -7.68 6.99
CA LEU A 230 12.89 -6.59 7.66
C LEU A 230 11.72 -6.04 6.83
N THR A 231 11.40 -6.69 5.71
CA THR A 231 10.33 -6.33 4.78
C THR A 231 9.27 -7.42 4.71
N ASN A 232 8.05 -7.07 4.32
CA ASN A 232 6.96 -8.04 4.18
C ASN A 232 7.07 -8.87 2.90
N ASN A 233 7.72 -8.33 1.89
CA ASN A 233 8.14 -9.00 0.67
C ASN A 233 9.60 -9.43 0.75
N SER A 234 9.92 -10.59 0.21
CA SER A 234 11.30 -11.11 0.16
C SER A 234 12.16 -10.45 -0.91
N GLN A 235 11.57 -9.73 -1.86
CA GLN A 235 12.26 -9.03 -2.95
C GLN A 235 11.58 -7.69 -3.25
N ALA A 236 12.37 -6.70 -3.61
CA ALA A 236 11.88 -5.36 -3.94
C ALA A 236 11.35 -5.28 -5.38
N TRP A 237 10.25 -4.56 -5.58
CA TRP A 237 9.73 -4.24 -6.92
C TRP A 237 9.46 -2.73 -7.07
N GLY A 238 9.60 -2.22 -8.30
CA GLY A 238 9.38 -0.80 -8.58
C GLY A 238 10.28 0.08 -7.69
N ASN A 239 9.65 0.95 -6.89
CA ASN A 239 10.35 1.87 -6.00
C ASN A 239 10.50 1.36 -4.55
N ASP A 240 10.24 0.07 -4.30
CA ASP A 240 10.27 -0.51 -2.95
C ASP A 240 11.62 -0.31 -2.26
N ILE A 241 12.75 -0.48 -2.96
CA ILE A 241 14.08 -0.30 -2.37
C ILE A 241 14.22 1.12 -1.79
N GLN A 242 13.75 2.14 -2.52
CA GLN A 242 13.90 3.53 -2.13
C GLN A 242 12.97 3.89 -0.96
N GLY A 243 11.70 3.45 -1.01
CA GLY A 243 10.75 3.71 0.07
C GLY A 243 11.08 2.94 1.34
N VAL A 244 11.44 1.66 1.25
CA VAL A 244 11.94 0.85 2.38
C VAL A 244 13.21 1.49 2.95
N GLY A 245 14.14 1.89 2.08
CA GLY A 245 15.37 2.56 2.47
C GLY A 245 15.11 3.87 3.22
N LEU A 246 14.18 4.70 2.74
CA LEU A 246 13.82 5.95 3.42
C LEU A 246 13.16 5.70 4.77
N TRP A 247 12.26 4.73 4.83
CA TRP A 247 11.55 4.39 6.05
C TRP A 247 12.52 3.88 7.14
N TYR A 248 13.43 2.97 6.79
CA TYR A 248 14.45 2.49 7.73
C TYR A 248 15.49 3.56 8.07
N ALA A 249 15.92 4.41 7.12
CA ALA A 249 16.80 5.53 7.44
C ALA A 249 16.17 6.47 8.48
N MET A 250 14.87 6.75 8.36
CA MET A 250 14.10 7.51 9.33
C MET A 250 14.08 6.83 10.71
N GLN A 251 13.75 5.53 10.78
CA GLN A 251 13.75 4.78 12.05
C GLN A 251 15.13 4.74 12.71
N GLY A 252 16.19 4.51 11.94
CA GLY A 252 17.58 4.53 12.44
C GLY A 252 17.98 5.90 12.97
N ALA A 253 17.65 6.98 12.27
CA ALA A 253 17.93 8.35 12.71
C ALA A 253 17.17 8.75 13.99
N LYS A 254 15.95 8.24 14.18
CA LYS A 254 15.15 8.51 15.38
C LYS A 254 15.75 7.93 16.65
N VAL A 255 16.41 6.76 16.57
CA VAL A 255 16.74 5.95 17.75
C VAL A 255 18.23 5.61 17.89
N GLY A 256 18.94 5.34 16.79
CA GLY A 256 20.29 4.76 16.82
C GLY A 256 21.39 5.64 17.43
N TRP A 257 21.08 6.87 17.84
CA TRP A 257 21.98 7.80 18.52
C TRP A 257 22.00 7.65 20.05
N ILE A 258 21.02 6.94 20.61
CA ILE A 258 20.89 6.73 22.06
C ILE A 258 22.04 5.83 22.52
N ALA A 259 22.69 6.22 23.62
CA ALA A 259 23.72 5.41 24.24
C ALA A 259 23.09 4.20 24.93
N ASP A 260 23.67 3.02 24.76
CA ASP A 260 23.06 1.74 25.13
C ASP A 260 22.65 1.69 26.61
N GLY A 261 23.56 2.12 27.49
CA GLY A 261 23.33 2.16 28.94
C GLY A 261 22.35 3.25 29.39
N ALA A 262 21.93 4.13 28.48
CA ALA A 262 20.95 5.17 28.72
C ALA A 262 19.59 4.85 28.08
N TYR A 263 19.48 3.76 27.29
CA TYR A 263 18.23 3.38 26.67
C TYR A 263 17.18 3.00 27.71
N ASP A 264 16.01 3.60 27.55
CA ASP A 264 14.76 3.29 28.22
C ASP A 264 13.66 3.57 27.19
N PRO A 265 12.68 2.67 26.98
CA PRO A 265 11.64 2.86 25.97
C PRO A 265 10.92 4.21 26.07
N GLN A 266 10.71 4.74 27.29
CA GLN A 266 10.01 6.01 27.51
C GLN A 266 10.73 7.18 26.85
N ILE A 267 12.06 7.11 26.68
CA ILE A 267 12.84 8.14 25.98
C ILE A 267 12.35 8.32 24.55
N LEU A 268 12.00 7.22 23.86
CA LEU A 268 11.49 7.27 22.48
C LEU A 268 10.18 8.04 22.39
N ALA A 269 9.31 7.86 23.38
CA ALA A 269 8.06 8.60 23.44
C ALA A 269 8.29 10.07 23.80
N ASP A 270 9.11 10.33 24.81
CA ASP A 270 9.34 11.67 25.34
C ASP A 270 10.05 12.56 24.32
N ILE A 271 11.05 12.05 23.61
CA ILE A 271 11.80 12.85 22.64
C ILE A 271 10.95 13.20 21.42
N GLN A 272 10.14 12.26 20.93
CA GLN A 272 9.24 12.52 19.80
C GLN A 272 8.12 13.48 20.20
N ARG A 273 7.56 13.35 21.40
CA ARG A 273 6.59 14.31 21.93
C ARG A 273 7.19 15.70 22.06
N THR A 274 8.43 15.79 22.56
CA THR A 274 9.16 17.06 22.70
C THR A 274 9.47 17.68 21.34
N ALA A 275 9.87 16.88 20.35
CA ALA A 275 10.09 17.37 18.99
C ALA A 275 8.80 17.88 18.32
N ARG A 276 7.66 17.22 18.57
CA ARG A 276 6.37 17.55 17.96
C ARG A 276 5.65 18.72 18.63
N LEU A 277 5.76 18.86 19.95
CA LEU A 277 4.97 19.80 20.75
C LEU A 277 5.79 20.79 21.62
N GLY A 278 7.08 20.54 21.80
CA GLY A 278 7.97 21.28 22.69
C GLY A 278 8.94 22.22 21.97
N ASP A 279 9.98 22.63 22.68
CA ASP A 279 11.02 23.52 22.15
C ASP A 279 12.19 22.69 21.57
N PRO A 280 12.74 23.05 20.39
CA PRO A 280 13.96 22.45 19.85
C PRO A 280 15.13 22.38 20.85
N ALA A 281 15.28 23.35 21.75
CA ALA A 281 16.32 23.36 22.77
C ALA A 281 16.14 22.22 23.79
N ASP A 282 14.91 21.86 24.13
CA ASP A 282 14.60 20.74 25.03
C ASP A 282 14.92 19.40 24.36
N VAL A 283 14.67 19.28 23.05
CA VAL A 283 15.10 18.12 22.27
C VAL A 283 16.62 17.96 22.34
N MET A 284 17.37 19.04 22.10
CA MET A 284 18.83 18.99 22.16
C MET A 284 19.38 18.71 23.57
N ALA A 285 18.67 19.14 24.62
CA ALA A 285 19.02 18.77 26.00
C ALA A 285 18.83 17.27 26.26
N MET A 286 17.76 16.67 25.73
CA MET A 286 17.56 15.21 25.78
C MET A 286 18.65 14.47 24.99
N VAL A 287 19.04 14.97 23.82
CA VAL A 287 20.12 14.38 23.02
C VAL A 287 21.44 14.37 23.79
N GLU A 288 21.77 15.47 24.47
CA GLU A 288 22.97 15.59 25.30
C GLU A 288 22.93 14.66 26.54
N GLN A 289 21.73 14.41 27.08
CA GLN A 289 21.55 13.56 28.25
C GLN A 289 21.59 12.06 27.95
N TYR A 290 20.96 11.62 26.86
CA TYR A 290 20.73 10.20 26.57
C TYR A 290 21.55 9.68 25.39
N GLY A 291 22.20 10.56 24.63
CA GLY A 291 22.97 10.21 23.45
C GLY A 291 24.39 9.77 23.78
N HIS A 292 25.06 9.21 22.77
CA HIS A 292 26.51 9.01 22.84
C HIS A 292 27.26 10.32 23.08
N GLU A 293 28.32 10.27 23.90
CA GLU A 293 29.12 11.45 24.24
C GLU A 293 29.63 12.17 22.97
N GLY A 294 29.35 13.47 22.86
CA GLY A 294 29.75 14.28 21.70
C GLY A 294 28.73 14.34 20.57
N PHE A 295 27.63 13.58 20.61
CA PHE A 295 26.64 13.58 19.53
C PHE A 295 25.87 14.90 19.43
N ALA A 296 25.47 15.50 20.56
CA ALA A 296 24.81 16.81 20.57
C ALA A 296 25.73 17.92 20.01
N GLU A 297 27.02 17.89 20.36
CA GLU A 297 28.04 18.78 19.80
C GLU A 297 28.22 18.56 18.30
N HIS A 298 28.22 17.30 17.85
CA HIS A 298 28.30 16.95 16.44
C HIS A 298 27.14 17.56 15.64
N LEU A 299 25.90 17.40 16.12
CA LEU A 299 24.72 17.99 15.47
C LEU A 299 24.84 19.51 15.33
N ARG A 300 25.26 20.20 16.40
CA ARG A 300 25.50 21.66 16.40
C ARG A 300 26.63 22.06 15.44
N GLN A 301 27.76 21.36 15.51
CA GLN A 301 28.95 21.65 14.72
C GLN A 301 28.68 21.54 13.21
N PHE A 302 27.88 20.57 12.80
CA PHE A 302 27.57 20.31 11.39
C PHE A 302 26.20 20.85 10.95
N SER A 303 25.53 21.63 11.81
CA SER A 303 24.22 22.24 11.54
C SER A 303 23.15 21.22 11.13
N LEU A 304 23.15 20.07 11.79
CA LEU A 304 22.22 18.95 11.56
C LEU A 304 21.01 18.95 12.49
N GLU A 305 20.95 19.89 13.45
CA GLU A 305 19.89 19.96 14.47
C GLU A 305 18.49 20.02 13.85
N GLU A 306 18.30 20.83 12.80
CA GLU A 306 17.01 20.98 12.14
C GLU A 306 16.56 19.68 11.47
N ALA A 307 17.42 19.07 10.64
CA ALA A 307 17.10 17.81 9.96
C ALA A 307 16.83 16.67 10.97
N PHE A 308 17.61 16.61 12.06
CA PHE A 308 17.41 15.65 13.13
C PHE A 308 16.05 15.83 13.83
N ILE A 309 15.74 17.06 14.26
CA ILE A 309 14.47 17.37 14.94
C ILE A 309 13.27 17.17 14.02
N ASN A 310 13.37 17.51 12.73
CA ASN A 310 12.30 17.27 11.77
C ASN A 310 12.09 15.77 11.51
N THR A 311 13.17 14.97 11.52
CA THR A 311 13.08 13.50 11.41
C THR A 311 12.36 12.89 12.62
N LEU A 312 12.61 13.38 13.84
CA LEU A 312 11.89 12.95 15.04
C LEU A 312 10.37 13.21 14.96
N LYS A 313 9.93 14.22 14.21
CA LYS A 313 8.51 14.53 14.04
C LYS A 313 7.79 13.59 13.07
N MET A 314 8.52 12.94 12.16
CA MET A 314 7.93 12.12 11.09
C MET A 314 7.05 11.00 11.66
N GLU A 315 5.90 10.73 11.06
CA GLU A 315 4.99 9.67 11.51
C GLU A 315 5.35 8.34 10.83
N PRO A 316 5.74 7.27 11.57
CA PRO A 316 6.14 5.99 10.98
C PRO A 316 5.08 5.34 10.08
N HIS A 317 3.80 5.57 10.36
CA HIS A 317 2.71 5.05 9.55
C HIS A 317 2.47 5.84 8.26
N TYR A 318 3.00 7.06 8.12
CA TYR A 318 2.68 7.92 6.98
C TYR A 318 3.00 7.25 5.63
N GLY A 319 2.05 7.32 4.70
CA GLY A 319 2.11 6.64 3.40
C GLY A 319 1.90 5.11 3.48
N GLY A 320 1.71 4.55 4.67
CA GLY A 320 1.39 3.14 4.89
C GLY A 320 2.54 2.17 4.69
N TRP A 321 3.75 2.70 4.49
CA TRP A 321 4.97 1.93 4.26
C TRP A 321 5.27 0.92 5.37
N MET A 322 4.93 1.27 6.62
CA MET A 322 5.10 0.37 7.78
C MET A 322 4.42 -0.98 7.59
N HIS A 323 3.22 -1.01 7.04
CA HIS A 323 2.44 -2.24 6.88
C HIS A 323 2.55 -2.80 5.48
N GLY A 324 2.63 -1.90 4.50
CA GLY A 324 2.69 -2.24 3.09
C GLY A 324 4.02 -2.79 2.63
N ARG A 325 5.13 -2.46 3.28
CA ARG A 325 6.48 -2.85 2.85
C ARG A 325 7.46 -3.19 3.98
N THR A 326 7.44 -2.48 5.11
CA THR A 326 8.41 -2.69 6.21
C THR A 326 7.88 -3.52 7.38
N HIS A 327 6.83 -4.32 7.13
CA HIS A 327 6.31 -5.31 8.08
C HIS A 327 7.14 -6.59 8.01
N GLY A 328 8.37 -6.54 8.50
CA GLY A 328 9.25 -7.71 8.60
C GLY A 328 8.87 -8.67 9.73
N PHE A 329 9.02 -9.97 9.49
CA PHE A 329 8.73 -11.05 10.45
C PHE A 329 9.98 -11.61 11.14
N LEU A 330 11.08 -10.85 11.16
CA LEU A 330 12.27 -11.23 11.92
C LEU A 330 11.88 -11.45 13.38
N GLU A 331 12.04 -12.68 13.88
CA GLU A 331 11.74 -13.06 15.26
C GLU A 331 12.76 -12.45 16.22
N ILE A 332 12.28 -11.82 17.29
CA ILE A 332 13.09 -11.13 18.28
C ILE A 332 12.75 -11.69 19.67
N GLU A 333 13.75 -12.37 20.25
CA GLU A 333 13.68 -12.99 21.59
C GLU A 333 12.49 -13.95 21.81
N GLY A 334 11.84 -14.40 20.74
CA GLY A 334 10.64 -15.25 20.78
C GLY A 334 9.39 -14.57 21.32
N VAL A 335 9.40 -13.24 21.47
CA VAL A 335 8.27 -12.46 22.02
C VAL A 335 7.73 -11.42 21.04
N ALA A 336 8.54 -10.95 20.10
CA ALA A 336 8.18 -9.88 19.16
C ALA A 336 8.71 -10.15 17.76
N ILE A 337 8.22 -9.39 16.79
CA ILE A 337 8.82 -9.26 15.46
C ILE A 337 9.35 -7.85 15.21
N ALA A 338 10.15 -7.66 14.15
CA ALA A 338 10.66 -6.34 13.75
C ALA A 338 9.55 -5.27 13.60
N HIS A 339 8.37 -5.64 13.09
CA HIS A 339 7.21 -4.74 13.05
C HIS A 339 6.83 -4.21 14.43
N ASP A 340 6.76 -5.05 15.46
CA ASP A 340 6.45 -4.63 16.83
C ASP A 340 7.49 -3.67 17.37
N ILE A 341 8.79 -3.94 17.16
CA ILE A 341 9.88 -3.05 17.62
C ILE A 341 9.71 -1.66 17.03
N ASN A 342 9.40 -1.57 15.73
CA ASN A 342 9.25 -0.29 15.05
C ASN A 342 8.09 0.56 15.63
N HIS A 343 7.08 -0.04 16.26
CA HIS A 343 6.00 0.68 16.97
C HIS A 343 6.46 1.40 18.24
N LEU A 344 7.65 1.13 18.76
CA LEU A 344 8.18 1.89 19.90
C LEU A 344 8.39 3.37 19.56
N THR A 345 8.42 3.71 18.28
CA THR A 345 8.47 5.10 17.79
C THR A 345 7.09 5.73 17.52
N VAL A 346 5.99 5.06 17.84
CA VAL A 346 4.64 5.56 17.55
C VAL A 346 4.00 6.13 18.82
N LEU A 347 3.41 7.32 18.68
CA LEU A 347 2.57 7.94 19.72
C LEU A 347 1.10 7.96 19.29
N GLY A 348 0.18 7.97 20.26
CA GLY A 348 -1.25 8.17 20.02
C GLY A 348 -1.58 9.50 19.35
N TRP A 349 -2.83 9.66 18.90
CA TRP A 349 -3.31 10.84 18.17
C TRP A 349 -2.98 12.18 18.84
N ASP A 350 -3.20 12.27 20.15
CA ASP A 350 -2.94 13.46 20.98
C ASP A 350 -1.48 13.55 21.47
N GLN A 351 -0.62 12.66 20.97
CA GLN A 351 0.78 12.48 21.33
C GLN A 351 1.01 12.10 22.80
N SER A 352 -0.03 11.78 23.57
CA SER A 352 0.07 11.58 25.02
C SER A 352 0.34 10.14 25.42
N GLN A 353 -0.07 9.20 24.58
CA GLN A 353 0.09 7.77 24.83
C GLN A 353 1.25 7.20 24.02
N PRO A 354 2.19 6.48 24.64
CA PRO A 354 3.33 5.90 23.94
C PRO A 354 3.02 4.54 23.31
N PHE A 355 3.84 4.15 22.34
CA PHE A 355 3.95 2.81 21.76
C PHE A 355 2.63 2.29 21.18
N MET A 356 1.92 3.13 20.46
CA MET A 356 0.60 2.78 19.94
C MET A 356 0.67 1.86 18.72
N ASN A 357 -0.27 0.90 18.66
CA ASN A 357 -0.48 0.05 17.50
C ASN A 357 -1.08 0.85 16.33
N ASP A 358 -1.26 0.15 15.21
CA ASP A 358 -1.77 0.71 13.97
C ASP A 358 -3.12 1.42 14.11
N THR A 359 -4.02 0.94 14.98
CA THR A 359 -5.34 1.55 15.15
C THR A 359 -5.32 2.68 16.18
N PHE A 360 -4.19 2.89 16.87
CA PHE A 360 -4.02 3.76 18.02
C PHE A 360 -4.97 3.46 19.19
N ASP A 361 -5.55 2.26 19.20
CA ASP A 361 -6.50 1.83 20.24
C ASP A 361 -5.80 1.04 21.35
N TRP A 362 -4.66 0.42 21.03
CA TRP A 362 -3.93 -0.47 21.94
C TRP A 362 -2.43 -0.23 21.87
N PRO A 363 -1.69 -0.30 22.99
CA PRO A 363 -0.24 -0.25 22.95
C PRO A 363 0.32 -1.56 22.39
N GLN A 364 1.43 -1.50 21.66
CA GLN A 364 2.15 -2.67 21.16
C GLN A 364 3.04 -3.28 22.27
N TRP A 365 2.43 -4.13 23.10
CA TRP A 365 3.08 -4.76 24.25
C TRP A 365 4.23 -5.72 23.94
N PRO A 366 4.22 -6.51 22.86
CA PRO A 366 5.31 -7.45 22.56
C PRO A 366 6.69 -6.81 22.53
N ALA A 367 6.80 -5.58 21.99
CA ALA A 367 8.07 -4.86 21.91
C ALA A 367 8.60 -4.40 23.26
N LEU A 368 7.74 -4.20 24.27
CA LEU A 368 8.14 -3.82 25.63
C LEU A 368 8.65 -5.01 26.45
N ASP A 369 8.40 -6.24 26.00
CA ASP A 369 8.91 -7.46 26.60
C ASP A 369 10.28 -7.88 26.03
N VAL A 370 10.78 -7.20 24.99
CA VAL A 370 12.12 -7.38 24.42
C VAL A 370 13.16 -6.66 25.28
N SER A 371 14.33 -7.25 25.45
CA SER A 371 15.40 -6.63 26.23
C SER A 371 15.87 -5.29 25.61
N ASP A 372 16.12 -4.32 26.48
CA ASP A 372 16.66 -2.99 26.13
C ASP A 372 17.89 -3.08 25.20
N ALA A 373 18.78 -4.03 25.49
CA ALA A 373 19.98 -4.29 24.70
C ALA A 373 19.66 -4.74 23.26
N THR A 374 18.65 -5.60 23.08
CA THR A 374 18.24 -6.05 21.75
C THR A 374 17.52 -4.95 20.98
N VAL A 375 16.69 -4.15 21.66
CA VAL A 375 16.00 -3.02 21.01
C VAL A 375 17.01 -1.98 20.51
N ILE A 376 17.96 -1.57 21.34
CA ILE A 376 18.93 -0.56 20.92
C ILE A 376 19.85 -1.10 19.81
N ASN A 377 20.27 -2.37 19.90
CA ASN A 377 21.04 -3.03 18.86
C ASN A 377 20.31 -3.12 17.52
N TYR A 378 18.99 -3.36 17.53
CA TYR A 378 18.17 -3.37 16.33
C TYR A 378 18.24 -2.01 15.60
N TYR A 379 18.01 -0.90 16.33
CA TYR A 379 18.04 0.43 15.71
C TYR A 379 19.44 0.88 15.31
N GLN A 380 20.46 0.57 16.12
CA GLN A 380 21.86 0.83 15.78
C GLN A 380 22.34 -0.04 14.61
N GLY A 381 21.77 -1.23 14.43
CA GLY A 381 21.96 -2.12 13.28
C GLY A 381 21.49 -1.49 11.96
N ILE A 382 20.38 -0.74 12.00
CA ILE A 382 19.94 0.07 10.85
C ILE A 382 20.99 1.12 10.48
N VAL A 383 21.62 1.75 11.48
CA VAL A 383 22.65 2.78 11.26
C VAL A 383 23.96 2.18 10.76
N SER A 384 24.37 1.01 11.26
CA SER A 384 25.60 0.34 10.84
C SER A 384 25.44 -0.41 9.50
N LEU A 385 24.20 -0.73 9.11
CA LEU A 385 23.87 -1.77 8.12
C LEU A 385 24.44 -3.15 8.54
N GLY A 386 24.42 -3.43 9.84
CA GLY A 386 24.89 -4.66 10.47
C GLY A 386 23.77 -5.68 10.71
N ASP A 387 24.08 -6.73 11.46
CA ASP A 387 23.09 -7.70 11.95
C ASP A 387 22.19 -7.02 13.00
N PRO A 388 20.86 -6.91 12.79
CA PRO A 388 19.94 -6.27 13.74
C PRO A 388 19.91 -6.92 15.12
N LEU A 389 20.29 -8.20 15.24
CA LEU A 389 20.34 -8.93 16.52
C LEU A 389 21.75 -8.99 17.11
N GLY A 390 22.74 -8.43 16.40
CA GLY A 390 24.12 -8.35 16.83
C GLY A 390 24.42 -7.06 17.59
N ALA A 391 25.62 -7.01 18.19
CA ALA A 391 26.15 -5.79 18.79
C ALA A 391 26.44 -4.73 17.70
N ASN A 392 25.85 -3.55 17.84
CA ASN A 392 26.03 -2.44 16.90
C ASN A 392 26.35 -1.16 17.68
N LEU A 393 27.38 -0.42 17.27
CA LEU A 393 27.71 0.91 17.82
C LEU A 393 27.93 1.01 19.35
N GLU A 394 28.07 -0.11 20.07
CA GLU A 394 28.20 -0.14 21.55
C GLU A 394 29.43 0.60 22.13
N SER A 395 30.37 0.98 21.26
CA SER A 395 31.64 1.61 21.65
C SER A 395 32.10 2.67 20.66
N LEU A 396 31.24 3.66 20.43
CA LEU A 396 31.61 4.83 19.65
C LEU A 396 32.68 5.66 20.40
N PRO A 397 33.89 5.83 19.82
CA PRO A 397 34.88 6.71 20.40
C PRO A 397 34.40 8.16 20.29
N ALA A 398 34.72 9.00 21.28
CA ALA A 398 34.48 10.43 21.21
C ALA A 398 35.13 11.03 19.93
N ALA A 399 34.26 11.40 18.98
CA ALA A 399 34.47 12.18 17.75
C ALA A 399 35.69 11.82 16.85
N LEU A 400 35.39 11.39 15.61
CA LEU A 400 36.23 11.63 14.43
C LEU A 400 35.40 12.20 13.25
N ALA A 401 36.10 12.92 12.37
CA ALA A 401 35.61 13.98 11.48
C ALA A 401 34.57 13.59 10.40
N ALA A 402 33.77 14.58 10.00
CA ALA A 402 32.67 14.50 9.03
C ALA A 402 33.04 14.11 7.58
N PRO A 403 32.08 13.54 6.82
CA PRO A 403 32.17 13.36 5.38
C PRO A 403 31.79 14.64 4.60
N ALA A 404 32.27 14.70 3.35
CA ALA A 404 32.07 15.80 2.41
C ALA A 404 30.62 15.90 1.87
N PRO A 405 30.15 17.09 1.44
CA PRO A 405 28.79 17.27 0.94
C PRO A 405 28.57 16.52 -0.40
N ALA A 406 27.39 15.93 -0.53
CA ALA A 406 26.93 15.23 -1.73
C ALA A 406 26.94 16.16 -2.96
N ALA A 407 27.68 15.75 -4.00
CA ALA A 407 27.65 16.41 -5.30
C ALA A 407 26.44 15.93 -6.11
N ALA A 408 25.77 16.88 -6.75
CA ALA A 408 24.65 16.67 -7.66
C ALA A 408 24.97 15.62 -8.74
N LEU A 409 24.07 14.67 -8.94
CA LEU A 409 24.13 13.71 -10.03
C LEU A 409 23.74 14.42 -11.33
N GLU A 410 24.74 14.71 -12.16
CA GLU A 410 24.54 15.13 -13.55
C GLU A 410 24.10 13.94 -14.42
N GLU A 411 23.12 14.26 -15.27
CA GLU A 411 22.52 13.50 -16.35
C GLU A 411 23.57 12.99 -17.36
N VAL A 412 23.60 11.68 -17.65
CA VAL A 412 24.38 11.13 -18.77
C VAL A 412 23.44 10.51 -19.80
N GLN A 413 23.51 11.09 -21.00
CA GLN A 413 22.73 10.80 -22.20
C GLN A 413 23.02 9.43 -22.85
N ALA A 414 22.04 8.99 -23.66
CA ALA A 414 22.04 7.87 -24.63
C ALA A 414 23.28 7.84 -25.56
N VAL A 415 23.68 6.74 -26.23
CA VAL A 415 23.09 5.88 -27.31
C VAL A 415 24.16 4.79 -27.68
N PRO A 416 24.05 3.83 -28.66
CA PRO A 416 22.95 3.38 -29.55
C PRO A 416 22.79 1.84 -29.74
N GLU A 417 21.82 1.50 -30.60
CA GLU A 417 21.33 0.24 -31.18
C GLU A 417 22.35 -0.82 -31.67
N THR A 418 21.94 -2.11 -31.63
CA THR A 418 22.21 -3.11 -32.70
C THR A 418 21.08 -4.14 -32.81
N SER A 419 21.02 -4.79 -33.99
CA SER A 419 19.83 -5.23 -34.73
C SER A 419 19.29 -6.65 -34.47
N ALA A 420 17.97 -6.76 -34.72
CA ALA A 420 17.19 -7.81 -35.40
C ALA A 420 17.64 -9.29 -35.40
N SER A 421 16.73 -10.17 -35.00
CA SER A 421 16.39 -11.37 -35.79
C SER A 421 14.96 -11.87 -35.51
N GLU A 422 14.42 -12.40 -36.59
CA GLU A 422 13.05 -12.74 -36.98
C GLU A 422 12.68 -14.17 -36.56
N VAL A 423 11.48 -14.40 -36.00
CA VAL A 423 10.85 -15.74 -35.95
C VAL A 423 9.35 -15.63 -36.20
N VAL A 424 8.88 -16.61 -36.96
CA VAL A 424 7.70 -16.70 -37.82
C VAL A 424 6.45 -17.15 -37.06
N VAL A 425 5.31 -16.55 -37.42
CA VAL A 425 3.94 -16.96 -37.07
C VAL A 425 3.48 -18.12 -37.95
N PRO A 426 2.72 -19.10 -37.42
CA PRO A 426 1.73 -19.79 -38.25
C PRO A 426 0.29 -19.65 -37.74
N GLU A 427 -0.58 -19.90 -38.70
CA GLU A 427 -1.94 -19.43 -38.92
C GLU A 427 -3.01 -20.38 -38.32
N ALA A 428 -4.15 -19.82 -37.91
CA ALA A 428 -5.34 -20.51 -37.39
C ALA A 428 -6.23 -21.09 -38.50
N GLN A 429 -7.02 -22.15 -38.23
CA GLN A 429 -8.34 -22.46 -38.86
C GLN A 429 -9.26 -23.34 -37.92
N PRO A 430 -10.54 -23.68 -38.23
CA PRO A 430 -11.72 -23.00 -37.66
C PRO A 430 -12.79 -23.95 -37.08
N ILE A 431 -13.61 -23.57 -36.07
CA ILE A 431 -14.84 -24.33 -35.75
C ILE A 431 -15.98 -23.41 -35.27
N ALA A 432 -17.16 -23.60 -35.88
CA ALA A 432 -18.48 -23.10 -35.45
C ALA A 432 -19.52 -24.22 -35.74
N PRO A 433 -20.79 -24.19 -35.25
CA PRO A 433 -21.43 -23.36 -34.22
C PRO A 433 -22.17 -24.19 -33.11
N ALA A 434 -22.70 -23.50 -32.09
CA ALA A 434 -23.45 -24.03 -30.95
C ALA A 434 -24.99 -24.10 -31.14
N ALA A 435 -25.68 -24.97 -30.37
CA ALA A 435 -27.06 -24.85 -29.81
C ALA A 435 -27.58 -26.20 -29.22
N PRO A 436 -28.62 -26.25 -28.34
CA PRO A 436 -29.05 -25.31 -27.29
C PRO A 436 -29.17 -25.96 -25.88
N ALA A 437 -29.40 -25.11 -24.87
CA ALA A 437 -29.51 -25.44 -23.45
C ALA A 437 -30.78 -26.23 -23.05
N ALA A 438 -30.64 -27.08 -22.03
CA ALA A 438 -31.74 -27.70 -21.29
C ALA A 438 -31.57 -27.46 -19.79
N GLU A 439 -32.66 -27.01 -19.15
CA GLU A 439 -32.78 -26.77 -17.70
C GLU A 439 -32.63 -28.06 -16.89
N SER A 440 -31.95 -28.02 -15.74
CA SER A 440 -32.14 -29.01 -14.68
C SER A 440 -31.84 -28.46 -13.29
N THR A 441 -32.68 -28.92 -12.35
CA THR A 441 -32.75 -28.61 -10.93
C THR A 441 -31.53 -29.10 -10.14
N PRO A 442 -31.11 -28.41 -9.06
CA PRO A 442 -30.01 -28.87 -8.21
C PRO A 442 -30.48 -30.03 -7.30
N ASP A 443 -29.82 -31.17 -7.42
CA ASP A 443 -29.84 -32.28 -6.44
C ASP A 443 -28.36 -32.60 -6.11
N PRO A 444 -28.01 -32.89 -4.85
CA PRO A 444 -26.63 -32.84 -4.38
C PRO A 444 -25.86 -34.09 -4.84
N ILE A 445 -24.71 -33.89 -5.50
CA ILE A 445 -23.80 -35.00 -5.79
C ILE A 445 -23.12 -35.42 -4.49
N THR A 446 -23.44 -36.64 -4.08
CA THR A 446 -22.66 -37.42 -3.12
C THR A 446 -21.60 -38.19 -3.91
N GLY A 447 -20.35 -38.10 -3.45
CA GLY A 447 -19.15 -38.59 -4.11
C GLY A 447 -19.28 -39.93 -4.84
N ALA A 448 -19.03 -39.89 -6.14
CA ALA A 448 -18.49 -40.97 -6.96
C ALA A 448 -17.96 -40.33 -8.24
N GLY A 449 -16.64 -40.38 -8.42
CA GLY A 449 -15.91 -39.51 -9.35
C GLY A 449 -16.30 -39.61 -10.82
N GLY A 450 -15.95 -38.56 -11.55
CA GLY A 450 -15.68 -38.66 -12.98
C GLY A 450 -16.06 -37.49 -13.89
N ALA A 451 -16.20 -36.26 -13.42
CA ALA A 451 -16.56 -35.17 -14.34
C ALA A 451 -16.02 -33.76 -14.03
N VAL A 452 -15.08 -33.62 -13.09
CA VAL A 452 -14.32 -32.38 -12.92
C VAL A 452 -12.89 -32.68 -13.33
N ASP A 453 -12.45 -32.11 -14.45
CA ASP A 453 -11.04 -32.08 -14.81
C ASP A 453 -10.33 -31.00 -14.00
N VAL A 454 -9.12 -31.30 -13.54
CA VAL A 454 -8.36 -30.41 -12.65
C VAL A 454 -6.99 -30.16 -13.25
N ALA A 455 -6.71 -28.89 -13.58
CA ALA A 455 -5.40 -28.45 -13.99
C ALA A 455 -4.78 -27.57 -12.90
N VAL A 456 -3.46 -27.70 -12.71
CA VAL A 456 -2.68 -26.87 -11.80
C VAL A 456 -1.70 -26.05 -12.63
N SER A 457 -1.68 -24.75 -12.36
CA SER A 457 -0.70 -23.79 -12.88
C SER A 457 -0.27 -22.84 -11.75
N GLY A 458 0.58 -21.89 -12.08
CA GLY A 458 0.97 -20.83 -11.17
C GLY A 458 2.46 -20.53 -11.26
N ASP A 459 2.97 -19.77 -10.30
CA ASP A 459 4.32 -19.25 -10.33
C ASP A 459 5.05 -19.60 -9.02
N LEU A 460 6.25 -20.16 -9.17
CA LEU A 460 7.21 -20.32 -8.10
C LEU A 460 7.87 -18.97 -7.81
N TRP A 461 8.10 -18.70 -6.53
CA TRP A 461 8.87 -17.56 -6.07
C TRP A 461 9.73 -17.96 -4.87
N TRP A 462 10.66 -17.10 -4.46
CA TRP A 462 11.62 -17.46 -3.43
C TRP A 462 10.93 -17.81 -2.10
N GLY A 463 10.95 -19.08 -1.72
CA GLY A 463 10.39 -19.58 -0.45
C GLY A 463 8.93 -20.04 -0.53
N GLY A 464 8.31 -20.03 -1.71
CA GLY A 464 6.92 -20.46 -1.89
C GLY A 464 6.42 -20.37 -3.33
N PHE A 465 5.10 -20.36 -3.49
CA PHE A 465 4.47 -20.25 -4.80
C PHE A 465 3.04 -19.72 -4.70
N THR A 466 2.59 -19.22 -5.84
CA THR A 466 1.20 -18.91 -6.13
C THR A 466 0.62 -20.09 -6.90
N ALA A 467 -0.37 -20.77 -6.35
CA ALA A 467 -1.03 -21.90 -7.01
C ALA A 467 -2.37 -21.47 -7.59
N GLU A 468 -2.57 -21.78 -8.87
CA GLU A 468 -3.84 -21.67 -9.56
C GLU A 468 -4.37 -23.07 -9.85
N ILE A 469 -5.64 -23.30 -9.51
CA ILE A 469 -6.35 -24.55 -9.79
C ILE A 469 -7.50 -24.24 -10.72
N THR A 470 -7.43 -24.77 -11.94
CA THR A 470 -8.51 -24.69 -12.91
C THR A 470 -9.36 -25.96 -12.84
N LEU A 471 -10.66 -25.79 -12.63
CA LEU A 471 -11.66 -26.85 -12.55
C LEU A 471 -12.57 -26.76 -13.76
N THR A 472 -12.64 -27.82 -14.57
CA THR A 472 -13.52 -27.91 -15.74
C THR A 472 -14.63 -28.92 -15.50
N ASN A 473 -15.89 -28.47 -15.59
CA ASN A 473 -17.05 -29.35 -15.43
C ASN A 473 -17.44 -30.01 -16.77
N ASP A 474 -16.97 -31.24 -16.97
CA ASP A 474 -17.29 -32.09 -18.12
C ASP A 474 -18.58 -32.91 -17.92
N SER A 475 -19.28 -32.70 -16.80
CA SER A 475 -20.52 -33.39 -16.52
C SER A 475 -21.67 -32.85 -17.37
N GLN A 476 -22.80 -33.53 -17.34
CA GLN A 476 -24.02 -33.07 -18.00
C GLN A 476 -24.87 -32.16 -17.08
N GLN A 477 -24.37 -31.79 -15.90
CA GLN A 477 -25.09 -30.99 -14.90
C GLN A 477 -24.21 -29.89 -14.30
N ARG A 478 -24.84 -28.82 -13.77
CA ARG A 478 -24.10 -27.80 -13.01
C ARG A 478 -23.56 -28.44 -11.73
N ILE A 479 -22.34 -28.07 -11.36
CA ILE A 479 -21.73 -28.48 -10.09
C ILE A 479 -21.77 -27.28 -9.15
N ASP A 480 -22.38 -27.48 -7.99
CA ASP A 480 -22.42 -26.51 -6.90
C ASP A 480 -21.72 -27.13 -5.68
N GLU A 481 -21.05 -26.30 -4.88
CA GLU A 481 -20.38 -26.75 -3.64
C GLU A 481 -19.34 -27.86 -3.86
N TRP A 482 -18.55 -27.72 -4.94
CA TRP A 482 -17.45 -28.63 -5.20
C TRP A 482 -16.39 -28.52 -4.10
N ALA A 483 -15.71 -29.64 -3.86
CA ALA A 483 -14.50 -29.67 -3.05
C ALA A 483 -13.48 -30.64 -3.66
N VAL A 484 -12.21 -30.33 -3.48
CA VAL A 484 -11.09 -31.20 -3.86
C VAL A 484 -10.13 -31.36 -2.68
N SER A 485 -9.51 -32.53 -2.58
CA SER A 485 -8.47 -32.80 -1.58
C SER A 485 -7.18 -33.28 -2.23
N PHE A 486 -6.07 -32.82 -1.67
CA PHE A 486 -4.74 -33.28 -2.04
C PHE A 486 -3.77 -33.23 -0.85
N THR A 487 -2.66 -33.95 -0.95
CA THR A 487 -1.56 -33.88 0.02
C THR A 487 -0.38 -33.14 -0.58
N SER A 488 0.25 -32.27 0.21
CA SER A 488 1.41 -31.47 -0.18
C SER A 488 2.39 -31.31 0.98
N ALA A 489 3.68 -31.17 0.69
CA ALA A 489 4.70 -30.81 1.67
C ALA A 489 4.73 -29.29 1.95
N HIS A 490 4.05 -28.49 1.13
CA HIS A 490 4.05 -27.03 1.22
C HIS A 490 2.98 -26.54 2.19
N ARG A 491 3.19 -25.38 2.81
CA ARG A 491 2.36 -24.84 3.90
C ARG A 491 1.56 -23.63 3.41
N PHE A 492 0.23 -23.74 3.40
CA PHE A 492 -0.66 -22.59 3.21
C PHE A 492 -0.45 -21.55 4.32
N TYR A 493 -0.41 -20.26 3.97
CA TYR A 493 -0.04 -19.19 4.91
C TYR A 493 -0.88 -17.91 4.84
N GLY A 494 -1.97 -17.84 4.08
CA GLY A 494 -2.88 -16.71 4.23
C GLY A 494 -3.94 -16.54 3.16
N GLU A 495 -3.55 -16.14 1.96
CA GLU A 495 -4.52 -15.61 0.98
C GLU A 495 -4.96 -16.67 -0.01
N ALA A 496 -6.27 -16.73 -0.23
CA ALA A 496 -6.92 -17.54 -1.25
C ALA A 496 -8.05 -16.74 -1.90
N TRP A 497 -8.33 -17.02 -3.18
CA TRP A 497 -9.42 -16.38 -3.92
C TRP A 497 -10.29 -17.43 -4.61
N GLY A 498 -11.61 -17.25 -4.50
CA GLY A 498 -12.58 -18.18 -5.04
C GLY A 498 -12.66 -19.53 -4.31
N VAL A 499 -11.89 -19.72 -3.22
CA VAL A 499 -11.89 -20.93 -2.39
C VAL A 499 -11.73 -20.63 -0.91
N ASP A 500 -12.35 -21.49 -0.09
CA ASP A 500 -11.99 -21.69 1.30
C ASP A 500 -10.95 -22.83 1.38
N VAL A 501 -9.94 -22.68 2.23
CA VAL A 501 -8.85 -23.65 2.40
C VAL A 501 -8.87 -24.23 3.81
N VAL A 502 -9.08 -25.53 3.93
CA VAL A 502 -8.95 -26.28 5.18
C VAL A 502 -7.64 -27.07 5.16
N THR A 503 -6.86 -26.96 6.24
CA THR A 503 -5.55 -27.60 6.38
C THR A 503 -5.53 -28.58 7.55
N GLU A 504 -5.09 -29.81 7.29
CA GLU A 504 -4.84 -30.84 8.31
C GLU A 504 -3.37 -31.28 8.26
N ALA A 505 -2.65 -31.21 9.39
CA ALA A 505 -1.28 -31.70 9.48
C ALA A 505 -1.25 -33.23 9.61
N LEU A 506 -0.52 -33.91 8.71
CA LEU A 506 -0.41 -35.38 8.69
C LEU A 506 0.82 -35.91 9.45
N GLY A 507 1.76 -35.03 9.80
CA GLY A 507 3.07 -35.38 10.35
C GLY A 507 4.17 -35.39 9.29
N GLU A 508 5.44 -35.43 9.72
CA GLU A 508 6.63 -35.46 8.84
C GLU A 508 6.73 -34.31 7.81
N GLY A 509 6.09 -33.16 8.10
CA GLY A 509 6.09 -32.01 7.20
C GLY A 509 5.04 -32.06 6.09
N LEU A 510 4.14 -33.05 6.10
CA LEU A 510 3.04 -33.16 5.13
C LEU A 510 1.73 -32.58 5.66
N TYR A 511 0.96 -32.00 4.74
CA TYR A 511 -0.35 -31.41 4.98
C TYR A 511 -1.37 -31.98 4.00
N ARG A 512 -2.55 -32.29 4.49
CA ARG A 512 -3.74 -32.51 3.67
C ARG A 512 -4.49 -31.20 3.53
N TYR A 513 -4.74 -30.83 2.28
CA TYR A 513 -5.56 -29.68 1.92
C TYR A 513 -6.92 -30.17 1.44
N GLU A 514 -7.96 -29.45 1.85
CA GLU A 514 -9.30 -29.52 1.30
C GLU A 514 -9.68 -28.12 0.85
N LEU A 515 -9.90 -27.95 -0.45
CA LEU A 515 -10.33 -26.71 -1.06
C LEU A 515 -11.78 -26.86 -1.46
N SER A 516 -12.61 -25.92 -1.04
CA SER A 516 -14.01 -25.83 -1.45
C SER A 516 -14.27 -24.47 -2.08
N GLY A 517 -15.09 -24.43 -3.13
CA GLY A 517 -15.44 -23.16 -3.79
C GLY A 517 -16.04 -22.16 -2.79
N ALA A 518 -15.57 -20.91 -2.83
CA ALA A 518 -16.06 -19.79 -2.03
C ALA A 518 -16.38 -18.59 -2.92
N ASP A 519 -17.28 -17.71 -2.46
CA ASP A 519 -17.74 -16.54 -3.21
C ASP A 519 -18.16 -16.86 -4.66
N TRP A 520 -17.45 -16.29 -5.63
CA TRP A 520 -17.68 -16.49 -7.06
C TRP A 520 -17.22 -17.87 -7.57
N GLY A 521 -16.33 -18.55 -6.83
CA GLY A 521 -15.82 -19.87 -7.18
C GLY A 521 -16.75 -21.02 -6.78
N ARG A 522 -17.95 -20.78 -6.23
CA ARG A 522 -18.83 -21.84 -5.68
C ARG A 522 -19.50 -22.77 -6.71
N SER A 523 -19.60 -22.35 -7.96
CA SER A 523 -20.48 -23.01 -8.94
C SER A 523 -19.86 -23.07 -10.33
N ILE A 524 -19.83 -24.27 -10.93
CA ILE A 524 -19.32 -24.51 -12.29
C ILE A 524 -20.47 -24.94 -13.20
N GLY A 525 -20.78 -24.14 -14.22
CA GLY A 525 -21.76 -24.52 -15.25
C GLY A 525 -21.30 -25.71 -16.10
N VAL A 526 -22.23 -26.35 -16.82
CA VAL A 526 -21.93 -27.47 -17.74
C VAL A 526 -20.95 -27.00 -18.83
N GLY A 527 -19.83 -27.71 -18.98
CA GLY A 527 -18.76 -27.38 -19.93
C GLY A 527 -17.99 -26.10 -19.62
N GLN A 528 -18.19 -25.51 -18.44
CA GLN A 528 -17.47 -24.32 -18.00
C GLN A 528 -16.23 -24.69 -17.21
N SER A 529 -15.25 -23.78 -17.21
CA SER A 529 -14.08 -23.85 -16.34
C SER A 529 -14.04 -22.65 -15.41
N MET A 530 -13.45 -22.83 -14.24
CA MET A 530 -13.13 -21.76 -13.31
C MET A 530 -11.70 -21.92 -12.82
N THR A 531 -11.00 -20.81 -12.58
CA THR A 531 -9.67 -20.83 -11.97
C THR A 531 -9.75 -20.13 -10.64
N VAL A 532 -9.29 -20.81 -9.60
CA VAL A 532 -9.19 -20.32 -8.21
C VAL A 532 -7.74 -20.44 -7.76
N GLY A 533 -7.36 -19.84 -6.64
CA GLY A 533 -5.97 -19.96 -6.22
C GLY A 533 -5.67 -19.55 -4.80
N PHE A 534 -4.42 -19.78 -4.42
CA PHE A 534 -3.91 -19.55 -3.07
C PHE A 534 -2.39 -19.43 -3.07
N ASN A 535 -1.85 -18.83 -2.00
CA ASN A 535 -0.41 -18.75 -1.77
C ASN A 535 0.06 -19.78 -0.73
N ALA A 536 1.19 -20.43 -0.97
CA ALA A 536 1.79 -21.39 -0.04
C ALA A 536 3.32 -21.20 0.08
N LEU A 537 3.84 -21.43 1.28
CA LEU A 537 5.28 -21.51 1.56
C LEU A 537 5.80 -22.87 1.16
N SER A 538 6.98 -22.90 0.54
CA SER A 538 7.56 -24.16 0.15
C SER A 538 8.09 -24.92 1.37
N GLY A 539 7.61 -26.15 1.59
CA GLY A 539 8.20 -27.06 2.57
C GLY A 539 9.40 -27.85 2.05
N GLU A 540 9.73 -27.72 0.77
CA GLU A 540 10.86 -28.37 0.10
C GLU A 540 11.68 -27.35 -0.71
N ASP A 541 12.86 -27.74 -1.17
CA ASP A 541 13.72 -26.87 -1.97
C ASP A 541 13.20 -26.78 -3.42
N LEU A 542 12.29 -25.82 -3.66
CA LEU A 542 11.78 -25.50 -4.99
C LEU A 542 12.67 -24.47 -5.70
N ALA A 543 12.58 -24.43 -7.02
CA ALA A 543 13.25 -23.41 -7.81
C ALA A 543 12.79 -22.01 -7.38
N ARG A 544 13.72 -21.05 -7.43
CA ARG A 544 13.56 -19.68 -6.90
C ARG A 544 12.61 -18.80 -7.71
N GLU A 545 12.35 -19.23 -8.94
CA GLU A 545 11.43 -18.67 -9.93
C GLU A 545 11.09 -19.80 -10.93
N GLY A 546 9.95 -19.69 -11.61
CA GLY A 546 9.51 -20.64 -12.63
C GLY A 546 8.03 -20.94 -12.54
N GLU A 547 7.53 -21.83 -13.41
CA GLU A 547 6.12 -22.23 -13.37
C GLU A 547 5.91 -23.31 -12.31
N LEU A 548 4.84 -23.17 -11.53
CA LEU A 548 4.32 -24.23 -10.67
C LEU A 548 3.58 -25.25 -11.54
N SER A 549 3.89 -26.53 -11.35
CA SER A 549 3.16 -27.65 -11.94
C SER A 549 2.51 -28.51 -10.86
N ALA A 550 1.58 -29.38 -11.26
CA ALA A 550 0.96 -30.33 -10.33
C ALA A 550 1.99 -31.20 -9.58
N ASP A 551 3.05 -31.64 -10.27
CA ASP A 551 4.10 -32.47 -9.66
C ASP A 551 4.91 -31.71 -8.60
N LEU A 552 5.02 -30.39 -8.72
CA LEU A 552 5.67 -29.54 -7.72
C LEU A 552 4.73 -29.14 -6.58
N LEU A 553 3.42 -29.14 -6.80
CA LEU A 553 2.43 -28.86 -5.77
C LEU A 553 2.18 -30.07 -4.87
N LEU A 554 2.18 -31.27 -5.43
CA LEU A 554 1.71 -32.50 -4.77
C LEU A 554 2.85 -33.27 -4.10
N ALA A 555 2.57 -33.87 -2.94
CA ALA A 555 3.48 -34.82 -2.32
C ALA A 555 3.65 -36.09 -3.20
N GLU A 556 4.79 -36.77 -3.12
CA GLU A 556 5.08 -37.96 -3.92
C GLU A 556 3.99 -39.03 -3.77
N GLY A 557 3.38 -39.45 -4.89
CA GLY A 557 2.29 -40.43 -4.92
C GLY A 557 0.90 -39.91 -4.55
N SER A 558 0.74 -38.60 -4.34
CA SER A 558 -0.54 -37.93 -4.14
C SER A 558 -1.17 -37.52 -5.48
N SER A 559 -2.50 -37.34 -5.46
CA SER A 559 -3.28 -36.80 -6.59
C SER A 559 -4.39 -35.90 -6.05
N ILE A 560 -4.80 -34.91 -6.84
CA ILE A 560 -6.00 -34.13 -6.52
C ILE A 560 -7.22 -35.03 -6.71
N THR A 561 -8.04 -35.13 -5.66
CA THR A 561 -9.22 -35.99 -5.63
C THR A 561 -10.46 -35.15 -5.37
N PRO A 562 -11.45 -35.13 -6.27
CA PRO A 562 -12.76 -34.55 -5.98
C PRO A 562 -13.42 -35.27 -4.80
N LEU A 563 -14.06 -34.53 -3.90
CA LEU A 563 -14.72 -35.07 -2.69
C LEU A 563 -16.23 -35.32 -2.90
#